data_AF-A0A4Y8P7Y9-F1
#
_entry.id   AF-A0A4Y8P7Y9-F1
#
_cell.length_a   1.000
_cell.length_b   1.000
_cell.length_c   1.000
_cell.angle_alpha   90.00
_cell.angle_beta   90.00
_cell.angle_gamma   90.00
#
_symmetry.space_group_name_H-M   'P 1'
#
loop_
_entity.id
_entity.type
_entity.pdbx_description
1 polymer ?
#
loop_
_entity_poly.entity_id
_entity_poly.type
_entity_poly.pdbx_seq_one_letter_code
_entity_poly.pdbx_strand_id
1 'polypeptide(L)'
;MPSQPEPLPVEQTVTSNKLYVGNLPYNLTDSDLFEIFAKIGPIKNVEIVRDRKSNRTKGFGFVEMADLESARKAATVLNRIEIMGRRIIVTGAKSERKDTTQT
;
A
#
# COMPACT_ATOMS: atom_id res chain seq x y z
N MET A 1 -19.01 -9.43 -21.39
CA MET A 1 -17.82 -8.92 -20.67
C MET A 1 -17.89 -7.40 -20.70
N PRO A 2 -17.55 -6.66 -19.63
CA PRO A 2 -16.58 -7.01 -18.58
C PRO A 2 -17.24 -7.40 -17.25
N SER A 3 -16.79 -8.54 -16.73
CA SER A 3 -17.04 -9.00 -15.38
C SER A 3 -16.10 -8.23 -14.44
N GLN A 4 -16.58 -7.17 -13.80
CA GLN A 4 -15.81 -6.52 -12.73
C GLN A 4 -16.24 -7.15 -11.40
N PRO A 5 -15.35 -7.88 -10.71
CA PRO A 5 -15.70 -8.76 -9.59
C PRO A 5 -16.14 -7.96 -8.35
N GLU A 6 -17.28 -8.35 -7.79
CA GLU A 6 -17.74 -7.99 -6.44
C GLU A 6 -16.58 -8.12 -5.44
N PRO A 7 -16.16 -7.03 -4.77
CA PRO A 7 -15.25 -7.15 -3.65
C PRO A 7 -16.02 -7.77 -2.48
N LEU A 8 -15.69 -9.01 -2.18
CA LEU A 8 -16.04 -9.67 -0.93
C LEU A 8 -15.64 -8.75 0.26
N PRO A 9 -16.49 -8.58 1.29
CA PRO A 9 -16.20 -7.72 2.42
C PRO A 9 -15.15 -8.36 3.34
N VAL A 10 -13.88 -8.32 2.95
CA VAL A 10 -12.77 -8.74 3.84
C VAL A 10 -12.56 -7.67 4.89
N GLU A 11 -13.00 -7.94 6.12
CA GLU A 11 -13.01 -7.12 7.33
C GLU A 11 -11.62 -6.60 7.77
N GLN A 12 -10.94 -5.87 6.89
CA GLN A 12 -9.86 -4.96 7.20
C GLN A 12 -10.49 -3.58 7.11
N THR A 13 -10.60 -2.88 8.25
CA THR A 13 -11.14 -1.52 8.36
C THR A 13 -10.20 -0.52 7.68
N VAL A 14 -10.07 -0.63 6.36
CA VAL A 14 -9.42 0.34 5.50
C VAL A 14 -10.44 1.45 5.33
N THR A 15 -10.45 2.39 6.28
CA THR A 15 -11.33 3.58 6.26
C THR A 15 -10.72 4.73 5.47
N SER A 16 -9.56 4.52 4.86
CA SER A 16 -8.80 5.53 4.13
C SER A 16 -8.04 4.91 2.96
N ASN A 17 -7.77 5.69 1.92
CA ASN A 17 -7.09 5.18 0.72
C ASN A 17 -5.59 4.97 0.93
N LYS A 18 -5.08 5.04 2.16
CA LYS A 18 -3.65 4.89 2.47
C LYS A 18 -3.38 3.52 3.06
N LEU A 19 -2.25 2.96 2.66
CA LEU A 19 -1.79 1.63 2.97
C LEU A 19 -0.41 1.75 3.58
N TYR A 20 -0.20 1.03 4.67
CA TYR A 20 1.09 0.91 5.31
C TYR A 20 1.77 -0.33 4.76
N VAL A 21 3.02 -0.19 4.34
CA VAL A 21 3.84 -1.29 3.84
C VAL A 21 5.07 -1.43 4.74
N GLY A 22 5.11 -2.44 5.59
CA GLY A 22 6.25 -2.76 6.44
C GLY A 22 7.11 -3.90 5.89
N ASN A 23 8.29 -4.09 6.47
CA ASN A 23 9.21 -5.19 6.13
C ASN A 23 9.65 -5.22 4.65
N LEU A 24 9.78 -4.05 4.03
CA LEU A 24 10.28 -3.86 2.69
C LEU A 24 11.76 -4.28 2.59
N PRO A 25 12.16 -5.02 1.53
CA PRO A 25 13.56 -5.27 1.23
C PRO A 25 14.28 -3.99 0.80
N TYR A 26 15.60 -3.93 1.01
CA TYR A 26 16.42 -2.77 0.61
C TYR A 26 16.44 -2.55 -0.90
N ASN A 27 16.15 -3.60 -1.66
CA ASN A 27 16.13 -3.58 -3.12
C ASN A 27 14.80 -3.11 -3.71
N LEU A 28 13.75 -3.00 -2.89
CA LEU A 28 12.41 -2.66 -3.36
C LEU A 28 12.23 -1.15 -3.24
N THR A 29 11.92 -0.52 -4.36
CA THR A 29 11.80 0.93 -4.46
C THR A 29 10.35 1.40 -4.48
N ASP A 30 10.14 2.70 -4.31
CA ASP A 30 8.84 3.34 -4.43
C ASP A 30 8.24 3.13 -5.82
N SER A 31 9.08 3.05 -6.84
CA SER A 31 8.68 2.75 -8.22
C SER A 31 8.14 1.32 -8.35
N ASP A 32 8.79 0.32 -7.75
CA ASP A 32 8.28 -1.06 -7.73
C ASP A 32 6.91 -1.16 -7.03
N LEU A 33 6.76 -0.51 -5.85
CA LEU A 33 5.45 -0.44 -5.20
C LEU A 33 4.44 0.26 -6.08
N PHE A 34 4.83 1.36 -6.72
CA PHE A 34 3.93 2.09 -7.59
C PHE A 34 3.43 1.19 -8.73
N GLU A 35 4.29 0.47 -9.43
CA GLU A 35 3.88 -0.42 -10.52
C GLU A 35 3.00 -1.58 -10.06
N ILE A 36 3.33 -2.18 -8.91
CA ILE A 36 2.58 -3.31 -8.36
C ILE A 36 1.19 -2.86 -7.91
N PHE A 37 1.10 -1.74 -7.19
CA PHE A 37 -0.18 -1.20 -6.72
C PHE A 37 -0.98 -0.61 -7.89
N ALA A 38 -0.33 -0.08 -8.93
CA ALA A 38 -0.97 0.47 -10.13
C ALA A 38 -1.72 -0.61 -10.93
N LYS A 39 -1.29 -1.87 -10.85
CA LYS A 39 -2.02 -3.01 -11.42
C LYS A 39 -3.36 -3.28 -10.73
N ILE A 40 -3.49 -2.91 -9.45
CA ILE A 40 -4.73 -3.08 -8.68
C ILE A 40 -5.63 -1.85 -8.86
N GLY A 41 -5.05 -0.65 -8.89
CA GLY A 41 -5.78 0.57 -9.18
C GLY A 41 -4.92 1.83 -9.16
N PRO A 42 -5.49 2.99 -9.48
CA PRO A 42 -4.79 4.26 -9.53
C PRO A 42 -4.20 4.65 -8.18
N ILE A 43 -2.94 5.10 -8.18
CA ILE A 43 -2.20 5.56 -6.99
C ILE A 43 -2.15 7.08 -7.00
N LYS A 44 -2.43 7.70 -5.86
CA LYS A 44 -2.24 9.14 -5.63
C LYS A 44 -0.83 9.48 -5.19
N ASN A 45 -0.26 8.71 -4.27
CA ASN A 45 1.05 9.01 -3.71
C ASN A 45 1.75 7.75 -3.17
N VAL A 46 3.08 7.73 -3.16
CA VAL A 46 3.87 6.66 -2.54
C VAL A 46 5.06 7.27 -1.81
N GLU A 47 5.27 6.85 -0.57
CA GLU A 47 6.32 7.36 0.30
C GLU A 47 7.01 6.20 1.01
N ILE A 48 8.31 6.01 0.79
CA ILE A 48 9.09 4.99 1.50
C ILE A 48 9.97 5.65 2.56
N VAL A 49 9.84 5.19 3.79
CA VAL A 49 10.70 5.55 4.92
C VAL A 49 11.70 4.43 5.18
N ARG A 50 12.90 4.62 4.65
CA ARG A 50 14.04 3.72 4.86
C ARG A 50 14.93 4.23 5.99
N ASP A 51 15.09 3.43 7.04
CA ASP A 51 16.09 3.72 8.06
C ASP A 51 17.48 3.32 7.56
N ARG A 52 18.30 4.33 7.27
CA ARG A 52 19.69 4.18 6.81
C ARG A 52 20.70 4.05 7.97
N LYS A 53 20.26 4.23 9.23
CA LYS A 53 21.16 4.31 10.40
C LYS A 53 21.39 2.98 11.11
N SER A 54 20.39 2.10 11.16
CA SER A 54 20.47 0.96 12.10
C SER A 54 21.13 -0.32 11.57
N ASN A 55 21.47 -0.41 10.28
CA ASN A 55 21.97 -1.65 9.65
C ASN A 55 21.10 -2.90 9.98
N ARG A 56 19.83 -2.67 10.35
CA ARG A 56 18.79 -3.66 10.59
C ARG A 56 17.52 -3.20 9.94
N THR A 57 16.91 -4.13 9.23
CA THR A 57 15.84 -3.93 8.28
C THR A 57 14.53 -3.60 8.96
N LYS A 58 14.20 -2.31 9.06
CA LYS A 58 12.82 -1.90 9.36
C LYS A 58 12.04 -1.42 8.14
N GLY A 59 12.71 -1.12 7.02
CA GLY A 59 12.18 -0.63 5.73
C GLY A 59 10.65 -0.62 5.63
N PHE A 60 10.03 0.53 5.89
CA PHE A 60 8.59 0.68 5.86
C PHE A 60 8.21 1.85 4.94
N GLY A 61 6.96 1.90 4.50
CA GLY A 61 6.47 2.91 3.57
C GLY A 61 4.96 3.03 3.65
N PHE A 62 4.43 4.02 2.95
CA PHE A 62 3.03 4.33 2.83
C PHE A 62 2.67 4.48 1.35
N VAL A 63 1.59 3.85 0.93
CA VAL A 63 1.04 3.97 -0.42
C VAL A 63 -0.35 4.55 -0.30
N GLU A 64 -0.66 5.60 -1.05
CA GLU A 64 -1.97 6.22 -1.10
C GLU A 64 -2.60 5.99 -2.47
N MET A 65 -3.73 5.30 -2.49
CA MET A 65 -4.53 5.02 -3.67
C MET A 65 -5.52 6.15 -3.97
N ALA A 66 -5.99 6.23 -5.21
CA ALA A 66 -7.09 7.10 -5.57
C ALA A 66 -8.45 6.55 -5.09
N ASP A 67 -8.58 5.21 -5.00
CA ASP A 67 -9.81 4.52 -4.58
C ASP A 67 -9.61 3.68 -3.32
N LEU A 68 -10.62 3.69 -2.44
CA LEU A 68 -10.66 2.89 -1.22
C LEU A 68 -10.75 1.38 -1.53
N GLU A 69 -11.53 1.00 -2.54
CA GLU A 69 -11.69 -0.40 -2.95
C GLU A 69 -10.37 -0.98 -3.47
N SER A 70 -9.69 -0.23 -4.34
CA SER A 70 -8.36 -0.58 -4.84
C SER A 70 -7.35 -0.65 -3.71
N ALA A 71 -7.44 0.25 -2.72
CA ALA A 71 -6.60 0.20 -1.53
C ALA A 71 -6.83 -1.08 -0.72
N ARG A 72 -8.09 -1.43 -0.42
CA ARG A 72 -8.43 -2.63 0.33
C ARG A 72 -7.98 -3.90 -0.41
N LYS A 73 -8.22 -3.98 -1.72
CA LYS A 73 -7.76 -5.10 -2.56
C LYS A 73 -6.23 -5.20 -2.56
N ALA A 74 -5.53 -4.08 -2.77
CA ALA A 74 -4.07 -4.07 -2.77
C ALA A 74 -3.51 -4.47 -1.41
N ALA A 75 -4.11 -4.00 -0.31
CA ALA A 75 -3.74 -4.38 1.03
C ALA A 75 -3.89 -5.89 1.27
N THR A 76 -4.96 -6.52 0.77
CA THR A 76 -5.14 -7.95 0.96
C THR A 76 -4.23 -8.77 0.05
N VAL A 77 -4.11 -8.39 -1.23
CA VAL A 77 -3.36 -9.14 -2.25
C VAL A 77 -1.85 -9.04 -2.04
N LEU A 78 -1.36 -7.85 -1.64
CA LEU A 78 0.06 -7.58 -1.50
C LEU A 78 0.57 -7.77 -0.08
N ASN A 79 -0.30 -8.07 0.89
CA ASN A 79 0.11 -8.38 2.24
C ASN A 79 0.74 -9.77 2.35
N ARG A 80 1.91 -9.83 3.00
CA ARG A 80 2.69 -11.05 3.23
C ARG A 80 3.21 -11.69 1.95
N ILE A 81 3.35 -10.94 0.86
CA ILE A 81 4.05 -11.43 -0.33
C ILE A 81 5.56 -11.47 -0.09
N GLU A 82 6.21 -12.50 -0.58
CA GLU A 82 7.66 -12.64 -0.50
C GLU A 82 8.30 -11.93 -1.70
N ILE A 83 9.03 -10.84 -1.44
CA ILE A 83 9.84 -10.17 -2.44
C ILE A 83 11.30 -10.29 -2.04
N MET A 84 12.11 -10.88 -2.93
CA MET A 84 13.56 -11.02 -2.77
C MET A 84 13.96 -11.64 -1.42
N GLY A 85 13.24 -12.69 -1.01
CA GLY A 85 13.50 -13.41 0.25
C GLY A 85 13.05 -12.68 1.51
N ARG A 86 12.27 -11.60 1.40
CA ARG A 86 11.60 -10.93 2.53
C ARG A 86 10.12 -10.80 2.32
N ARG A 87 9.34 -11.11 3.35
CA ARG A 87 7.88 -10.96 3.34
C ARG A 87 7.49 -9.52 3.64
N ILE A 88 6.97 -8.79 2.67
CA ILE A 88 6.44 -7.45 2.95
C ILE A 88 5.10 -7.58 3.67
N ILE A 89 4.77 -6.62 4.52
CA ILE A 89 3.52 -6.59 5.27
C ILE A 89 2.74 -5.40 4.79
N VAL A 90 1.54 -5.61 4.24
CA VAL A 90 0.68 -4.50 3.80
C VAL A 90 -0.55 -4.45 4.70
N THR A 91 -0.82 -3.31 5.30
CA THR A 91 -1.99 -3.09 6.14
C THR A 91 -2.67 -1.78 5.75
N GLY A 92 -3.94 -1.61 6.13
CA GLY A 92 -4.61 -0.31 6.01
C GLY A 92 -3.91 0.72 6.91
N ALA A 93 -3.44 1.82 6.34
CA ALA A 93 -2.97 2.97 7.10
C ALA A 93 -4.13 3.93 7.33
N LYS A 94 -4.16 4.58 8.51
CA LYS A 94 -5.01 5.75 8.69
C LYS A 94 -4.44 6.89 7.85
N SER A 95 -5.08 7.24 6.75
CA SER A 95 -4.74 8.49 6.05
C SER A 95 -5.49 9.61 6.72
N GLU A 96 -4.78 10.46 7.46
CA GLU A 96 -5.30 11.77 7.79
C GLU A 96 -5.15 12.68 6.56
N ARG A 97 -5.90 12.37 5.50
CA ARG A 97 -6.27 13.42 4.55
C ARG A 97 -7.48 14.10 5.15
N LYS A 98 -7.21 15.20 5.86
CA LYS A 98 -8.23 16.21 6.10
C LYS A 98 -8.80 16.60 4.75
N ASP A 99 -10.09 16.41 4.58
CA ASP A 99 -10.93 17.14 3.63
C ASP A 99 -10.76 18.65 3.90
N THR A 100 -9.67 19.25 3.42
CA THR A 100 -9.58 20.70 3.32
C THR A 100 -10.05 21.05 1.92
N THR A 101 -11.36 21.15 1.78
CA THR A 101 -11.98 22.05 0.83
C THR A 101 -11.33 23.43 1.04
N GLN A 102 -10.45 23.80 0.12
CA GLN A 102 -10.10 25.20 -0.09
C GLN A 102 -10.81 25.64 -1.36
N THR A 103 -12.02 26.17 -1.19
CA THR A 103 -12.59 27.35 -1.85
C THR A 103 -14.05 27.48 -1.46
#